data_AF-A0A4U5P3M8-F1
#
_entry.id   AF-A0A4U5P3M8-F1
#
_cell.length_a   1.000
_cell.length_b   1.000
_cell.length_c   1.000
_cell.angle_alpha   90.00
_cell.angle_beta   90.00
_cell.angle_gamma   90.00
#
_symmetry.space_group_name_H-M   'P 1'
#
loop_
_entity.id
_entity.type
_entity.pdbx_description
1 polymer ?
#
loop_
_entity_poly.entity_id
_entity_poly.type
_entity_poly.pdbx_seq_one_letter_code
_entity_poly.pdbx_strand_id
1 'polypeptide(L)'
;MGRLFLVDLEGSSYSCKHCRTPLALKDDIISKYFCSRNRRAYLFYNVENVTYGPREDRMMITGKHTVADIFCVVCGSILGWKYIHAYVKAHKYKEGWFVIERCKVLNPAGTPYEANQEAQVGQQAPNGQETWMAQEAQAGGGIDVDNA
;
A
#
# COMPACT_ATOMS: atom_id res chain seq x y z
N MET A 1 -25.53 -19.17 10.62
CA MET A 1 -24.36 -18.28 10.48
C MET A 1 -23.23 -19.08 9.85
N GLY A 2 -22.64 -18.59 8.75
CA GLY A 2 -21.56 -19.29 8.04
C GLY A 2 -20.25 -19.30 8.83
N ARG A 3 -19.37 -20.28 8.58
CA ARG A 3 -18.02 -20.32 9.15
C ARG A 3 -17.10 -19.42 8.34
N LEU A 4 -16.32 -18.59 9.03
CA LEU A 4 -15.25 -17.82 8.41
C LEU A 4 -14.04 -18.73 8.22
N PHE A 5 -13.53 -18.82 6.99
CA PHE A 5 -12.29 -19.52 6.69
C PHE A 5 -11.17 -18.49 6.57
N LEU A 6 -10.14 -18.62 7.42
CA LEU A 6 -8.93 -17.82 7.36
C LEU A 6 -7.82 -18.63 6.72
N VAL A 7 -7.07 -17.99 5.83
CA VAL A 7 -5.84 -18.55 5.27
C VAL A 7 -4.78 -18.47 6.36
N ASP A 8 -4.16 -19.61 6.65
CA ASP A 8 -3.01 -19.67 7.54
C ASP A 8 -1.75 -19.22 6.79
N LEU A 9 -1.03 -18.27 7.37
CA LEU A 9 0.19 -17.71 6.79
C LEU A 9 1.39 -18.24 7.57
N GLU A 10 2.09 -19.22 7.00
CA GLU A 10 3.28 -19.78 7.60
C GLU A 10 4.46 -18.81 7.47
N GLY A 11 4.84 -18.16 8.57
CA GLY A 11 6.04 -17.33 8.66
C GLY A 11 5.84 -15.96 9.29
N SER A 12 6.82 -15.08 9.09
CA SER A 12 6.84 -13.74 9.65
C SER A 12 5.86 -12.84 8.88
N SER A 13 4.74 -12.45 9.51
CA SER A 13 3.63 -11.78 8.82
C SER A 13 3.26 -10.42 9.41
N TYR A 14 2.81 -9.52 8.54
CA TYR A 14 2.11 -8.31 8.92
C TYR A 14 0.67 -8.65 9.28
N SER A 15 0.17 -8.11 10.38
CA SER A 15 -1.13 -8.47 10.93
C SER A 15 -2.03 -7.26 11.14
N CYS A 16 -3.34 -7.43 11.11
CA CYS A 16 -4.30 -6.37 11.40
C CYS A 16 -4.05 -5.80 12.80
N LYS A 17 -3.96 -4.46 12.92
CA LYS A 17 -3.75 -3.80 14.22
C LYS A 17 -4.88 -4.02 15.23
N HIS A 18 -6.11 -4.24 14.75
CA HIS A 18 -7.29 -4.34 15.60
C HIS A 18 -7.56 -5.75 16.13
N CYS A 19 -7.43 -6.77 15.28
CA CYS A 19 -7.79 -8.15 15.61
C CYS A 19 -6.63 -9.14 15.48
N ARG A 20 -5.43 -8.68 15.09
CA ARG A 20 -4.22 -9.49 14.89
C ARG A 20 -4.32 -10.57 13.82
N THR A 21 -5.35 -10.56 12.97
CA THR A 21 -5.44 -11.46 11.82
C THR A 21 -4.23 -11.26 10.90
N PRO A 22 -3.49 -12.32 10.53
CA PRO A 22 -2.39 -12.23 9.56
C PRO A 22 -2.91 -11.79 8.20
N LEU A 23 -2.22 -10.84 7.55
CA LEU A 23 -2.65 -10.23 6.29
C LEU A 23 -1.64 -10.45 5.16
N ALA A 24 -0.34 -10.39 5.42
CA ALA A 24 0.66 -10.54 4.37
C ALA A 24 1.97 -11.06 4.95
N LEU A 25 2.72 -11.85 4.19
CA LEU A 25 4.05 -12.27 4.61
C LEU A 25 5.06 -11.14 4.45
N LYS A 26 6.13 -11.20 5.23
CA LYS A 26 7.27 -10.29 5.10
C LYS A 26 7.91 -10.39 3.71
N ASP A 27 7.90 -11.58 3.12
CA ASP A 27 8.53 -11.86 1.83
C ASP A 27 7.71 -11.33 0.64
N ASP A 28 6.43 -11.04 0.84
CA ASP A 28 5.56 -10.42 -0.18
C ASP A 28 5.76 -8.90 -0.29
N ILE A 29 6.63 -8.29 0.53
CA ILE A 29 6.83 -6.84 0.51
C ILE A 29 7.63 -6.41 -0.72
N ILE A 30 7.04 -5.53 -1.51
CA ILE A 30 7.69 -4.92 -2.67
C ILE A 30 8.41 -3.65 -2.23
N SER A 31 7.77 -2.82 -1.41
CA SER A 31 8.38 -1.59 -0.92
C SER A 31 7.91 -1.28 0.49
N LYS A 32 8.91 -1.00 1.34
CA LYS A 32 8.65 -0.47 2.68
C LYS A 32 8.29 1.00 2.63
N TYR A 33 8.93 1.79 1.78
CA TYR A 33 8.90 3.26 1.85
C TYR A 33 7.84 3.88 0.94
N PHE A 34 6.72 3.19 0.71
CA PHE A 34 5.65 3.70 -0.14
C PHE A 34 4.87 4.82 0.58
N CYS A 35 4.43 5.82 -0.18
CA CYS A 35 3.59 6.91 0.32
C CYS A 35 2.22 6.83 -0.35
N SER A 36 1.16 6.66 0.46
CA SER A 36 -0.21 6.75 0.00
C SER A 36 -0.76 8.13 0.37
N ARG A 37 -0.90 9.02 -0.62
CA ARG A 37 -1.25 10.45 -0.43
C ARG A 37 -0.31 11.12 0.59
N ASN A 38 -0.73 11.18 1.86
CA ASN A 38 0.00 11.83 2.95
C ASN A 38 0.41 10.85 4.08
N ARG A 39 0.27 9.54 3.86
CA ARG A 39 0.54 8.52 4.88
C ARG A 39 1.58 7.52 4.39
N ARG A 40 2.40 7.02 5.32
CA ARG A 40 3.31 5.91 5.06
C ARG A 40 2.52 4.61 4.88
N ALA A 41 2.88 3.85 3.87
CA ALA A 41 2.26 2.59 3.54
C ALA A 41 3.31 1.56 3.11
N TYR A 42 2.91 0.30 3.15
CA TYR A 42 3.64 -0.80 2.55
C TYR A 42 3.00 -1.16 1.21
N LEU A 43 3.83 -1.53 0.24
CA LEU A 43 3.40 -2.09 -1.03
C LEU A 43 3.70 -3.59 -1.01
N PHE A 44 2.69 -4.42 -1.24
CA PHE A 44 2.78 -5.88 -1.22
C PHE A 44 2.38 -6.50 -2.55
N TYR A 45 3.01 -7.63 -2.87
CA TYR A 45 2.63 -8.48 -3.99
C TYR A 45 1.32 -9.22 -3.70
N ASN A 46 1.21 -9.80 -2.50
CA ASN A 46 0.03 -10.54 -2.06
C ASN A 46 -0.46 -10.11 -0.66
N VAL A 47 -1.78 -10.20 -0.45
CA VAL A 47 -2.46 -9.94 0.81
C VAL A 47 -3.65 -10.89 0.95
N GLU A 48 -3.68 -11.63 2.04
CA GLU A 48 -4.70 -12.61 2.41
C GLU A 48 -5.63 -12.09 3.52
N ASN A 49 -6.70 -12.83 3.79
CA ASN A 49 -7.66 -12.53 4.87
C ASN A 49 -8.28 -11.12 4.78
N VAL A 50 -8.53 -10.69 3.54
CA VAL A 50 -9.19 -9.42 3.21
C VAL A 50 -10.45 -9.62 2.37
N THR A 51 -11.34 -8.65 2.43
CA THR A 51 -12.47 -8.50 1.50
C THR A 51 -12.26 -7.25 0.67
N TYR A 52 -12.85 -7.22 -0.52
CA TYR A 52 -12.74 -6.10 -1.45
C TYR A 52 -14.01 -5.27 -1.45
N GLY A 53 -13.83 -3.96 -1.40
CA GLY A 53 -14.89 -3.00 -1.68
C GLY A 53 -15.21 -2.89 -3.18
N PRO A 54 -16.12 -1.96 -3.53
CA PRO A 54 -16.41 -1.63 -4.92
C PRO A 54 -15.16 -1.16 -5.68
N ARG A 55 -15.18 -1.37 -7.00
CA ARG A 55 -14.14 -0.83 -7.89
C ARG A 55 -14.39 0.65 -8.12
N GLU A 56 -13.36 1.46 -7.90
CA GLU A 56 -13.41 2.90 -8.04
C GLU A 56 -12.26 3.40 -8.90
N ASP A 57 -12.55 4.32 -9.83
CA ASP A 57 -11.51 5.02 -10.57
C ASP A 57 -10.97 6.19 -9.74
N ARG A 58 -9.65 6.22 -9.52
CA ARG A 58 -8.93 7.27 -8.80
C ARG A 58 -7.88 7.90 -9.70
N MET A 59 -7.85 9.22 -9.74
CA MET A 59 -6.74 9.97 -10.36
C MET A 59 -5.58 10.05 -9.37
N MET A 60 -4.41 9.59 -9.80
CA MET A 60 -3.16 9.66 -9.04
C MET A 60 -2.12 10.44 -9.85
N ILE A 61 -0.96 10.74 -9.25
CA ILE A 61 0.13 11.46 -9.96
C ILE A 61 0.58 10.66 -11.20
N THR A 62 0.64 9.33 -11.07
CA THR A 62 0.94 8.39 -12.17
C THR A 62 -0.23 8.15 -13.14
N GLY A 63 -1.31 8.93 -13.05
CA GLY A 63 -2.49 8.83 -13.92
C GLY A 63 -3.67 8.07 -13.33
N LYS A 64 -4.65 7.79 -14.19
CA LYS A 64 -5.92 7.14 -13.80
C LYS A 64 -5.71 5.65 -13.49
N HIS A 65 -6.23 5.20 -12.36
CA HIS A 65 -6.23 3.80 -11.93
C HIS A 65 -7.61 3.40 -11.44
N THR A 66 -8.04 2.17 -11.75
CA THR A 66 -9.14 1.52 -11.03
C THR A 66 -8.56 0.79 -9.83
N VAL A 67 -9.11 1.02 -8.64
CA VAL A 67 -8.69 0.39 -7.39
C VAL A 67 -9.89 -0.20 -6.65
N ALA A 68 -9.63 -1.04 -5.66
CA ALA A 68 -10.64 -1.49 -4.71
C ALA A 68 -10.07 -1.39 -3.29
N ASP A 69 -10.81 -0.76 -2.38
CA ASP A 69 -10.42 -0.75 -0.97
C ASP A 69 -10.45 -2.17 -0.40
N ILE A 70 -9.56 -2.44 0.55
CA ILE A 70 -9.46 -3.74 1.23
C ILE A 70 -9.75 -3.60 2.72
N PHE A 71 -10.53 -4.55 3.22
CA PHE A 71 -10.99 -4.60 4.61
C PHE A 71 -10.57 -5.91 5.24
N CYS A 72 -10.17 -5.86 6.51
CA CYS A 72 -9.90 -7.09 7.25
C CYS A 72 -11.16 -7.96 7.31
N VAL A 73 -11.05 -9.23 6.93
CA VAL A 73 -12.19 -10.15 6.88
C VAL A 73 -12.79 -10.43 8.27
N VAL A 74 -12.01 -10.28 9.34
CA VAL A 74 -12.45 -10.56 10.72
C VAL A 74 -13.16 -9.36 11.36
N CYS A 75 -12.54 -8.18 11.35
CA CYS A 75 -13.06 -7.01 12.07
C CYS A 75 -13.66 -5.93 11.16
N GLY A 76 -13.55 -6.08 9.84
CA GLY A 76 -14.07 -5.10 8.87
C GLY A 76 -13.30 -3.77 8.81
N SER A 77 -12.21 -3.60 9.56
CA SER A 77 -11.45 -2.36 9.51
C SER A 77 -10.81 -2.15 8.13
N ILE A 78 -10.89 -0.92 7.61
CA ILE A 78 -10.18 -0.54 6.39
C ILE A 78 -8.65 -0.61 6.58
N LEU A 79 -7.98 -1.29 5.65
CA LEU A 79 -6.53 -1.52 5.69
C LEU A 79 -5.79 -0.69 4.63
N GLY A 80 -6.40 -0.51 3.46
CA GLY A 80 -5.80 0.14 2.31
C GLY A 80 -6.55 -0.22 1.02
N TRP A 81 -5.85 -0.47 -0.08
CA TRP A 81 -6.47 -0.74 -1.38
C TRP A 81 -5.58 -1.55 -2.33
N LYS A 82 -6.18 -2.19 -3.34
CA LYS A 82 -5.52 -2.95 -4.41
C LYS A 82 -5.60 -2.22 -5.74
N TYR A 83 -4.52 -2.22 -6.52
CA TYR A 83 -4.56 -1.80 -7.93
C TYR A 83 -5.28 -2.87 -8.77
N ILE A 84 -6.42 -2.52 -9.37
CA ILE A 84 -7.17 -3.41 -10.25
C ILE A 84 -6.78 -3.17 -11.71
N HIS A 85 -6.68 -1.90 -12.11
CA HIS A 85 -6.33 -1.52 -13.46
C HIS A 85 -5.54 -0.21 -13.49
N ALA A 86 -4.53 -0.12 -14.33
CA ALA A 86 -3.83 1.11 -14.67
C ALA A 86 -4.15 1.47 -16.13
N TYR A 87 -4.63 2.68 -16.40
CA TYR A 87 -4.96 3.07 -17.79
C TYR A 87 -3.71 3.44 -18.59
N VAL A 88 -2.64 3.83 -17.91
CA VAL A 88 -1.34 4.16 -18.52
C VAL A 88 -0.48 2.91 -18.60
N LYS A 89 -0.02 2.54 -19.82
CA LYS A 89 0.77 1.32 -20.07
C LYS A 89 2.00 1.21 -19.17
N ALA A 90 2.69 2.32 -18.92
CA ALA A 90 3.88 2.36 -18.07
C ALA A 90 3.62 1.94 -16.61
N HIS A 91 2.36 1.97 -16.14
CA HIS A 91 1.99 1.62 -14.76
C HIS A 91 1.23 0.30 -14.64
N LYS A 92 1.09 -0.45 -15.73
CA LYS A 92 0.44 -1.78 -15.76
C LYS A 92 1.05 -2.79 -14.80
N TYR A 93 2.36 -2.68 -14.55
CA TYR A 93 3.06 -3.57 -13.62
C TYR A 93 2.52 -3.52 -12.18
N LYS A 94 1.80 -2.43 -11.80
CA LYS A 94 1.21 -2.28 -10.46
C LYS A 94 -0.08 -3.08 -10.29
N GLU A 95 -0.74 -3.48 -11.38
CA GLU A 95 -2.00 -4.23 -11.32
C GLU A 95 -1.80 -5.51 -10.51
N GLY A 96 -2.70 -5.76 -9.56
CA GLY A 96 -2.60 -6.88 -8.63
C GLY A 96 -1.93 -6.56 -7.30
N TRP A 97 -1.14 -5.48 -7.20
CA TRP A 97 -0.45 -5.12 -5.96
C TRP A 97 -1.34 -4.39 -4.97
N PHE A 98 -0.95 -4.46 -3.70
CA PHE A 98 -1.71 -3.96 -2.57
C PHE A 98 -0.95 -2.88 -1.83
N VAL A 99 -1.66 -1.81 -1.46
CA VAL A 99 -1.17 -0.75 -0.60
C VAL A 99 -1.86 -0.89 0.75
N ILE A 100 -1.09 -1.07 1.83
CA ILE A 100 -1.60 -1.12 3.20
C ILE A 100 -0.97 0.01 4.01
N GLU A 101 -1.79 0.83 4.67
CA GLU A 101 -1.28 1.90 5.53
C GLU A 101 -0.57 1.32 6.76
N ARG A 102 0.64 1.80 7.06
CA ARG A 102 1.44 1.27 8.18
C ARG A 102 0.72 1.39 9.53
N CYS A 103 -0.11 2.42 9.70
CA CYS A 103 -0.86 2.64 10.95
C CYS A 103 -2.01 1.65 11.17
N LYS A 104 -2.38 0.85 10.16
CA LYS A 104 -3.46 -0.14 10.18
C LYS A 104 -2.98 -1.56 10.48
N VAL A 105 -1.66 -1.77 10.51
CA VAL A 105 -1.04 -3.09 10.72
C VAL A 105 0.00 -3.09 11.82
N LEU A 106 0.23 -4.27 12.39
CA LEU A 106 1.39 -4.60 13.19
C LEU A 106 2.47 -5.13 12.25
N ASN A 107 3.72 -4.82 12.57
CA ASN A 107 4.85 -5.43 11.90
C ASN A 107 4.99 -6.91 12.31
N PRO A 108 5.91 -7.67 11.69
CA PRO A 108 6.08 -9.08 12.05
C PRO A 108 6.63 -9.37 13.45
N ALA A 109 7.10 -8.35 14.17
CA ALA A 109 7.42 -8.44 15.60
C ALA A 109 6.20 -8.21 16.50
N GLY A 110 5.01 -7.99 15.92
CA GLY A 110 3.77 -7.73 16.64
C GLY A 110 3.65 -6.32 17.20
N THR A 111 4.57 -5.40 16.85
CA THR A 111 4.52 -4.02 17.33
C THR A 111 3.90 -3.08 16.30
N PRO A 112 3.18 -2.03 16.74
CA PRO A 112 2.70 -0.99 15.83
C PRO A 112 3.89 -0.24 15.22
N TYR A 113 3.69 0.31 14.02
CA TYR A 113 4.70 1.19 13.43
C TYR A 113 4.82 2.50 14.22
N GLU A 114 6.01 2.79 14.74
CA GLU A 114 6.35 4.07 15.36
C GLU A 114 6.76 5.06 14.27
N ALA A 115 6.11 6.23 14.25
CA ALA A 115 6.35 7.26 13.23
C ALA A 115 7.70 7.98 13.36
N ASN A 116 8.46 7.71 14.44
CA ASN A 116 9.60 8.52 14.86
C ASN A 116 10.94 7.82 14.52
N GLN A 117 11.40 7.94 13.27
CA GLN A 117 12.83 7.98 12.83
C GLN A 117 12.99 7.63 11.33
N GLU A 118 12.37 8.38 10.42
CA GLU A 118 12.73 8.31 8.98
C GLU A 118 12.79 9.72 8.36
N ALA A 119 12.95 10.76 9.17
CA ALA A 119 13.10 12.14 8.72
C ALA A 119 14.56 12.52 8.35
N GLN A 120 15.51 11.57 8.38
CA GLN A 120 16.94 11.88 8.19
C GLN A 120 17.72 10.98 7.20
N VAL A 121 17.14 9.94 6.59
CA VAL A 121 17.86 9.21 5.51
C VAL A 121 17.48 9.79 4.15
N GLY A 122 17.95 11.02 3.93
CA GLY A 122 18.24 11.48 2.59
C GLY A 122 19.51 10.79 2.10
N GLN A 123 19.42 10.16 0.93
CA GLN A 123 20.53 9.91 0.00
C GLN A 123 21.71 9.08 0.53
N GLN A 124 21.63 7.74 0.42
CA GLN A 124 22.67 6.91 -0.23
C GLN A 124 22.27 5.44 -0.18
N ALA A 125 21.93 4.90 -1.35
CA ALA A 125 21.96 3.46 -1.57
C ALA A 125 23.43 3.04 -1.71
N PRO A 126 23.93 2.04 -0.94
CA PRO A 126 25.08 1.31 -1.43
C PRO A 126 24.64 0.57 -2.71
N ASN A 127 25.59 0.30 -3.60
CA ASN A 127 25.48 -0.66 -4.71
C ASN A 127 24.25 -0.61 -5.65
N GLY A 128 24.12 0.48 -6.42
CA GLY A 128 24.19 0.41 -7.89
C GLY A 128 23.13 -0.33 -8.71
N GLN A 129 22.04 -0.85 -8.14
CA GLN A 129 20.89 -1.37 -8.89
C GLN A 129 19.60 -1.17 -8.07
N GLU A 130 18.92 -0.03 -8.23
CA GLU A 130 17.47 0.15 -8.01
C GLU A 130 17.08 1.64 -8.15
N THR A 131 16.70 2.06 -9.36
CA THR A 131 16.02 3.33 -9.60
C THR A 131 14.76 3.11 -10.42
N TRP A 132 13.72 2.59 -9.77
CA TRP A 132 12.35 2.61 -10.31
C TRP A 132 11.31 3.20 -9.34
N MET A 133 11.66 3.59 -8.11
CA MET A 133 10.68 4.06 -7.13
C MET A 133 11.18 5.15 -6.17
N ALA A 134 11.73 6.25 -6.69
CA ALA A 134 11.96 7.44 -5.87
C ALA A 134 11.84 8.71 -6.70
N GLN A 135 10.63 9.29 -6.74
CA GLN A 135 10.38 10.74 -6.84
C GLN A 135 8.86 10.99 -6.92
N GLU A 136 8.20 11.17 -5.77
CA GLU A 136 6.92 11.91 -5.71
C GLU A 136 6.82 12.68 -4.38
N ALA A 137 7.57 13.77 -4.30
CA ALA A 137 7.31 14.88 -3.39
C ALA A 137 8.04 16.13 -3.90
N GLN A 138 7.34 16.99 -4.67
CA GLN A 138 7.32 18.46 -4.55
C GLN A 138 6.71 19.13 -5.79
N ALA A 139 5.82 20.09 -5.51
CA ALA A 139 5.34 21.20 -6.33
C ALA A 139 4.42 20.89 -7.53
N GLY A 140 3.11 20.82 -7.24
CA GLY A 140 2.13 21.49 -8.09
C GLY A 140 2.08 22.97 -7.74
N GLY A 141 1.91 23.82 -8.76
CA GLY A 141 1.59 25.24 -8.60
C GLY A 141 1.52 25.93 -9.96
N GLY A 142 0.31 26.33 -10.36
CA GLY A 142 0.08 27.17 -11.55
C GLY A 142 -1.06 26.67 -12.44
N ILE A 143 -2.30 26.82 -11.97
CA ILE A 143 -3.43 27.07 -12.88
C ILE A 143 -3.38 28.57 -13.14
N ASP A 144 -3.31 29.00 -14.39
CA ASP A 144 -3.94 30.24 -14.82
C ASP A 144 -4.56 30.01 -16.20
N VAL A 145 -5.88 30.14 -16.18
CA VAL A 145 -6.78 30.31 -17.33
C VAL A 145 -6.57 31.72 -17.88
N ASP A 146 -6.47 31.86 -19.21
CA ASP A 146 -6.90 33.00 -20.05
C ASP A 146 -6.40 32.74 -21.49
N ASN A 147 -7.25 32.31 -22.42
CA ASN A 147 -8.10 33.13 -23.29
C ASN A 147 -7.32 34.08 -24.23
N ALA A 148 -7.00 33.58 -25.42
CA ALA A 148 -6.88 34.34 -26.68
C ALA A 148 -7.00 33.38 -27.87
#